data_AF-A0A7C1GJZ9-F1
#
_entry.id   AF-A0A7C1GJZ9-F1
#
_cell.length_a   1.000
_cell.length_b   1.000
_cell.length_c   1.000
_cell.angle_alpha   90.00
_cell.angle_beta   90.00
_cell.angle_gamma   90.00
#
_symmetry.space_group_name_H-M   'P 1'
#
loop_
_entity.id
_entity.type
_entity.pdbx_description
1 polymer ?
#
loop_
_entity_poly.entity_id
_entity_poly.type
_entity_poly.pdbx_seq_one_letter_code
_entity_poly.pdbx_strand_id
1 'polypeptide(L)'
;MFLSNAAVRRPVAMSCLIIGLALLGLNSYRKMSLEIMPKVDLPYITIVTVYPGATPEEIETDIAKRIEDEVVAVSGLKHVNSVA
;
A
#
# COMPACT_ATOMS: atom_id res chain seq x y z
N MET A 1 7.60 -20.60 -42.22
CA MET A 1 7.35 -19.43 -41.35
C MET A 1 5.95 -18.86 -41.60
N PHE A 2 4.96 -19.26 -40.79
CA PHE A 2 3.56 -18.83 -40.99
C PHE A 2 3.33 -17.37 -40.58
N LEU A 3 3.88 -16.93 -39.44
CA LEU A 3 3.75 -15.55 -38.95
C LEU A 3 4.36 -14.54 -39.93
N SER A 4 5.55 -14.82 -40.46
CA SER A 4 6.22 -13.92 -41.42
C SER A 4 5.44 -13.83 -42.74
N ASN A 5 4.98 -14.96 -43.29
CA ASN A 5 4.19 -14.96 -44.52
C ASN A 5 2.83 -14.23 -44.36
N ALA A 6 2.17 -14.38 -43.21
CA ALA A 6 0.93 -13.68 -42.93
C ALA A 6 1.14 -12.15 -42.78
N ALA A 7 2.23 -11.75 -42.11
CA ALA A 7 2.57 -10.35 -41.90
C ALA A 7 2.93 -9.62 -43.21
N VAL A 8 3.70 -10.26 -44.09
CA VAL A 8 4.12 -9.67 -45.37
C VAL A 8 2.97 -9.60 -46.38
N ARG A 9 2.01 -10.54 -46.32
CA ARG A 9 0.89 -10.62 -47.27
C ARG A 9 -0.22 -9.59 -47.03
N ARG A 10 -0.30 -9.00 -45.83
CA ARG A 10 -1.26 -7.93 -45.47
C ARG A 10 -0.55 -6.78 -44.73
N PRO A 11 0.29 -6.00 -45.42
CA PRO A 11 1.11 -4.95 -44.78
C PRO A 11 0.27 -3.85 -44.14
N VAL A 12 -0.89 -3.52 -44.72
CA VAL A 12 -1.82 -2.52 -44.17
C VAL A 12 -2.46 -2.99 -42.87
N ALA A 13 -2.84 -4.27 -42.76
CA ALA A 13 -3.42 -4.80 -41.54
C ALA A 13 -2.39 -4.83 -40.40
N MET A 14 -1.14 -5.18 -40.70
CA MET A 14 -0.05 -5.19 -39.72
C MET A 14 0.33 -3.78 -39.24
N SER A 15 0.37 -2.79 -40.13
CA SER A 15 0.67 -1.41 -39.73
C SER A 15 -0.43 -0.83 -38.85
N CYS A 16 -1.71 -1.06 -39.18
CA CYS A 16 -2.82 -0.66 -38.32
C CYS A 16 -2.76 -1.31 -36.93
N LEU A 17 -2.34 -2.58 -36.84
CA LEU A 17 -2.20 -3.29 -35.58
C LEU A 17 -1.07 -2.70 -34.71
N ILE A 18 0.09 -2.40 -35.32
CA ILE A 18 1.22 -1.76 -34.64
C ILE A 18 0.84 -0.36 -34.17
N ILE A 19 0.16 0.44 -35.02
CA ILE A 19 -0.31 1.78 -34.65
C ILE A 19 -1.32 1.70 -33.50
N GLY A 20 -2.26 0.75 -33.55
CA GLY A 20 -3.22 0.52 -32.47
C GLY A 20 -2.55 0.18 -31.14
N LEU A 21 -1.56 -0.71 -31.17
CA LEU A 21 -0.76 -1.06 -29.98
C LEU A 21 0.05 0.13 -29.45
N ALA A 22 0.63 0.94 -30.34
CA ALA A 22 1.39 2.13 -29.95
C ALA A 22 0.48 3.18 -29.26
N LEU A 23 -0.72 3.41 -29.80
CA LEU A 23 -1.69 4.33 -29.20
C LEU A 23 -2.22 3.84 -27.85
N LEU A 24 -2.48 2.53 -27.71
CA LEU A 24 -2.85 1.92 -26.44
C LEU A 24 -1.72 2.06 -25.40
N GLY A 25 -0.47 1.80 -25.82
CA GLY A 25 0.71 1.98 -24.97
C GLY A 25 0.86 3.43 -24.50
N LEU A 26 0.70 4.40 -25.40
CA LEU A 26 0.79 5.83 -25.06
C LEU A 26 -0.34 6.27 -24.12
N ASN A 27 -1.56 5.76 -24.31
CA ASN A 27 -2.69 6.03 -23.42
C ASN A 27 -2.46 5.44 -22.02
N SER A 28 -1.93 4.22 -21.95
CA SER A 28 -1.60 3.55 -20.69
C SER A 28 -0.49 4.28 -19.93
N TYR A 29 0.55 4.73 -20.64
CA TYR A 29 1.63 5.53 -20.04
C TYR A 29 1.12 6.84 -19.45
N ARG A 30 0.18 7.53 -20.14
CA ARG A 30 -0.42 8.77 -19.63
C ARG A 30 -1.37 8.57 -18.45
N LYS A 31 -2.00 7.40 -18.34
CA LYS A 31 -2.95 7.07 -17.26
C LYS A 31 -2.27 6.50 -16.02
N MET A 32 -0.99 6.15 -16.11
CA MET A 32 -0.26 5.65 -14.97
C MET A 32 -0.02 6.79 -13.99
N SER A 33 -0.80 6.80 -12.90
CA SER A 33 -0.60 7.73 -11.79
C SER A 33 0.78 7.47 -11.19
N LEU A 34 1.65 8.49 -11.25
CA LEU A 34 2.92 8.49 -10.55
C LEU A 34 2.63 8.74 -9.07
N GLU A 35 2.44 7.68 -8.31
CA GLU A 35 2.39 7.75 -6.85
C GLU A 35 3.84 7.79 -6.33
N ILE A 36 4.25 8.94 -5.74
CA ILE A 36 5.60 9.16 -5.19
C ILE A 36 5.85 8.32 -3.94
N MET A 37 4.79 7.97 -3.22
CA MET A 37 4.82 6.96 -2.17
C MET A 37 3.94 5.79 -2.63
N PRO A 38 4.45 4.55 -2.67
CA PRO A 38 3.55 3.40 -2.69
C PRO A 38 2.61 3.52 -1.49
N LYS A 39 1.34 3.16 -1.65
CA LYS A 39 0.42 3.00 -0.52
C LYS A 39 0.91 1.85 0.35
N VAL A 40 1.87 2.16 1.21
CA VAL A 40 2.28 1.28 2.30
C VAL A 40 1.26 1.53 3.38
N ASP A 41 0.25 0.69 3.43
CA ASP A 41 -0.64 0.60 4.59
C ASP A 41 0.22 0.06 5.74
N LEU A 42 0.95 0.94 6.41
CA LEU A 42 1.75 0.61 7.58
C LEU A 42 0.77 0.22 8.70
N PRO A 43 0.69 -1.07 9.10
CA PRO A 43 -0.34 -1.54 10.02
C PRO A 43 0.07 -1.26 11.47
N TYR A 44 0.18 0.01 11.85
CA TYR A 44 0.38 0.43 13.23
C TYR A 44 -0.85 1.19 13.73
N ILE A 45 -1.20 0.94 14.99
CA ILE A 45 -2.28 1.64 15.70
C ILE A 45 -1.62 2.45 16.80
N THR A 46 -1.90 3.75 16.87
CA THR A 46 -1.38 4.64 17.90
C THR A 46 -2.50 4.98 18.88
N ILE A 47 -2.29 4.66 20.15
CA ILE A 47 -3.17 5.02 21.26
C ILE A 47 -2.49 6.14 22.03
N VAL A 48 -3.13 7.30 22.13
CA VAL A 48 -2.62 8.46 22.88
C VAL A 48 -3.57 8.71 24.04
N THR A 49 -3.03 8.72 25.26
CA THR A 49 -3.80 9.04 26.47
C THR A 49 -3.09 10.15 27.22
N VAL A 50 -3.81 11.23 27.52
CA VAL A 50 -3.27 12.40 28.21
C VAL A 50 -3.90 12.44 29.60
N TYR A 51 -3.10 12.24 30.64
CA TYR A 51 -3.55 12.29 32.03
C TYR A 51 -2.70 13.29 32.84
N PRO A 52 -3.08 14.58 32.84
CA PRO A 52 -2.29 15.63 33.46
C PRO A 52 -2.39 15.57 34.99
N GLY A 53 -1.24 15.58 35.67
CA GLY A 53 -1.15 15.65 37.13
C GLY A 53 -0.93 14.32 37.85
N ALA A 54 -0.77 13.20 37.12
CA ALA A 54 -0.32 11.93 37.69
C ALA A 54 1.19 11.78 37.65
N THR A 55 1.71 10.99 38.57
CA THR A 55 3.10 10.54 38.51
C THR A 55 3.28 9.54 37.35
N PRO A 56 4.47 9.46 36.73
CA PRO A 56 4.72 8.50 35.66
C PRO A 56 4.41 7.05 36.05
N GLU A 57 4.65 6.68 37.31
CA GLU A 57 4.37 5.34 37.86
C GLU A 57 2.87 5.03 37.93
N GLU A 58 2.04 6.02 38.25
CA GLU A 58 0.57 5.89 38.21
C GLU A 58 0.06 5.75 36.77
N ILE A 59 0.62 6.52 35.82
CA ILE A 59 0.23 6.43 34.40
C ILE A 59 0.59 5.07 33.82
N GLU A 60 1.76 4.53 34.15
CA GLU A 60 2.19 3.20 33.70
C GLU A 60 1.26 2.11 34.25
N THR A 61 0.96 2.15 35.55
CA THR A 61 0.24 1.08 36.23
C THR A 61 -1.27 1.11 35.94
N ASP A 62 -1.91 2.28 36.00
CA ASP A 62 -3.37 2.37 35.90
C ASP A 62 -3.87 2.50 34.47
N ILE A 63 -3.06 3.12 33.58
CA ILE A 63 -3.47 3.43 32.21
C ILE A 63 -2.74 2.53 31.21
N ALA A 64 -1.41 2.60 31.16
CA ALA A 64 -0.65 1.92 30.12
C ALA A 64 -0.80 0.40 30.21
N LYS A 65 -0.66 -0.16 31.41
CA LYS A 65 -0.79 -1.61 31.65
C LYS A 65 -2.19 -2.15 31.35
N ARG A 66 -3.22 -1.40 31.73
CA ARG A 66 -4.62 -1.79 31.46
C ARG A 66 -4.95 -1.76 29.97
N ILE A 67 -4.41 -0.79 29.24
CA ILE A 67 -4.54 -0.73 27.78
C ILE A 67 -3.75 -1.88 27.13
N GLU A 68 -2.55 -2.16 27.61
CA GLU A 68 -1.71 -3.26 27.11
C GLU A 68 -2.39 -4.62 27.28
N ASP A 69 -2.93 -4.93 28.46
CA ASP A 69 -3.61 -6.20 28.74
C ASP A 69 -4.81 -6.45 27.80
N GLU A 70 -5.61 -5.41 27.52
CA GLU A 70 -6.76 -5.49 26.60
C GLU A 70 -6.32 -5.57 25.13
N VAL A 71 -5.23 -4.89 24.76
CA VAL A 71 -4.71 -4.90 23.40
C VAL A 71 -4.03 -6.24 23.09
N VAL A 72 -3.33 -6.86 24.04
CA VAL A 72 -2.70 -8.18 23.89
C VAL A 72 -3.74 -9.28 23.61
N ALA A 73 -4.98 -9.12 24.07
CA ALA A 73 -6.07 -10.06 23.78
C ALA A 73 -6.50 -10.05 22.29
N VAL A 74 -6.13 -9.03 21.52
CA VAL A 74 -6.47 -8.93 20.09
C VAL A 74 -5.57 -9.84 19.26
N SER A 75 -6.19 -10.82 18.62
CA SER A 75 -5.49 -11.82 17.78
C SER A 75 -4.84 -11.15 16.55
N GLY A 76 -3.53 -11.27 16.41
CA GLY A 76 -2.78 -10.80 15.22
C GLY A 76 -1.80 -9.65 15.47
N LEU A 77 -1.65 -9.17 16.70
CA LEU A 77 -0.64 -8.16 17.04
C LEU A 77 0.74 -8.80 17.23
N LYS A 78 1.74 -8.25 16.53
CA LYS A 78 3.12 -8.77 16.53
C LYS A 78 4.02 -8.08 17.57
N HIS A 79 3.81 -6.78 17.79
CA HIS A 79 4.59 -5.96 18.73
C HIS A 79 3.69 -4.89 19.34
N VAL A 80 3.70 -4.78 20.67
CA VAL A 80 3.08 -3.68 21.43
C VAL A 80 4.25 -2.91 22.05
N ASN A 81 4.34 -1.60 21.78
CA ASN A 81 5.34 -0.72 22.37
C ASN A 81 4.61 0.39 23.13
N SER A 82 4.89 0.52 24.43
CA SER A 82 4.36 1.60 25.27
C SER A 82 5.47 2.58 25.58
N VAL A 83 5.17 3.88 25.47
CA VAL A 83 6.05 4.98 25.89
C VAL A 83 5.22 5.84 26.82
N ALA A 84 5.60 5.88 28.10
CA ALA A 84 4.96 6.67 29.16
C ALA A 84 5.78 7.94 29.45
#